data_AF-A0A7S2XQP1-F1
#
_entry.id   AF-A0A7S2XQP1-F1
#
_cell.length_a   1.000
_cell.length_b   1.000
_cell.length_c   1.000
_cell.angle_alpha   90.00
_cell.angle_beta   90.00
_cell.angle_gamma   90.00
#
_symmetry.space_group_name_H-M   'P 1'
#
loop_
_entity.id
_entity.type
_entity.pdbx_description
1 polymer ?
#
loop_
_entity_poly.entity_id
_entity_poly.type
_entity_poly.pdbx_seq_one_letter_code
_entity_poly.pdbx_strand_id
1 'polypeptide(L)'
;SVGTICGLWAGLSIALIYIPSSVSTVLKYRSGEQASLKSSQFPSLRIGLESVSLLLGSLLWGVFITCLVVWLIVSVILFLLLWEVTRPFVVDICAIILGLMITIGFKSTVIYFLRRSFYAAFYRKKPAHANFMGLILECWYLGLTSGYMLLRTSELLAATALSIGRIDRPFLAGESAVVGPVHLDRYPQLFLKDLLSHEAHRHPYLERMGVMYMLKLRHGENFAKTCGSCWRLLFVFALMPWMRKYRIINEDDIDESNFKFSSSKDWARKPPPRRISMHRRDRRLNEEDVFQENESTDESIQTLKRQNKRMGEELKKLRMELDNMNNTA
;
A
#
# COMPACT_ATOMS: atom_id res chain seq x y z
N SER A 1 -23.89 -32.70 7.74
CA SER A 1 -24.36 -31.80 6.67
C SER A 1 -23.98 -30.34 6.93
N VAL A 2 -24.14 -29.80 8.15
CA VAL A 2 -23.80 -28.38 8.43
C VAL A 2 -22.31 -28.08 8.19
N GLY A 3 -21.40 -28.89 8.75
CA GLY A 3 -19.96 -28.69 8.56
C GLY A 3 -19.52 -28.70 7.09
N THR A 4 -20.13 -29.54 6.25
CA THR A 4 -19.81 -29.60 4.81
C THR A 4 -20.26 -28.33 4.08
N ILE A 5 -21.43 -27.79 4.45
CA ILE A 5 -21.91 -26.52 3.90
C ILE A 5 -20.97 -25.37 4.31
N CYS A 6 -20.57 -25.31 5.58
CA CYS A 6 -19.65 -24.29 6.07
C CYS A 6 -18.26 -24.37 5.39
N GLY A 7 -17.72 -25.58 5.23
CA GLY A 7 -16.44 -25.80 4.53
C GLY A 7 -16.49 -25.34 3.07
N LEU A 8 -17.54 -25.73 2.33
CA LEU A 8 -17.74 -25.31 0.94
C LEU A 8 -17.90 -23.79 0.82
N TRP A 9 -18.66 -23.19 1.73
CA TRP A 9 -18.83 -21.73 1.79
C TRP A 9 -17.51 -20.99 2.05
N ALA A 10 -16.66 -21.52 2.94
CA ALA A 10 -15.34 -20.95 3.20
C ALA A 10 -14.44 -21.02 1.95
N GLY A 11 -14.42 -22.16 1.27
CA GLY A 11 -13.68 -22.32 0.00
C GLY A 11 -14.15 -21.36 -1.08
N LEU A 12 -15.47 -21.24 -1.26
CA LEU A 12 -16.06 -20.28 -2.21
C LEU A 12 -15.70 -18.83 -1.84
N SER A 13 -15.76 -18.49 -0.55
CA SER A 13 -15.41 -17.15 -0.07
C SER A 13 -13.94 -16.81 -0.36
N ILE A 14 -13.01 -17.74 -0.13
CA ILE A 14 -11.59 -17.55 -0.44
C ILE A 14 -11.38 -17.33 -1.94
N ALA A 15 -12.03 -18.15 -2.78
CA ALA A 15 -11.97 -18.01 -4.23
C ALA A 15 -12.50 -16.65 -4.71
N LEU A 16 -13.62 -16.18 -4.14
CA LEU A 16 -14.21 -14.88 -4.48
C LEU A 16 -13.35 -13.69 -4.01
N ILE A 17 -12.65 -13.80 -2.88
CA ILE A 17 -11.77 -12.76 -2.35
C ILE A 17 -10.44 -12.68 -3.12
N TYR A 18 -9.99 -13.79 -3.73
CA TYR A 18 -8.71 -13.86 -4.42
C TYR A 18 -8.60 -12.89 -5.61
N ILE A 19 -9.66 -12.79 -6.43
CA ILE A 19 -9.69 -11.90 -7.61
C ILE A 19 -9.51 -10.42 -7.21
N PRO A 20 -10.37 -9.82 -6.36
CA PRO A 20 -10.22 -8.42 -5.98
C PRO A 20 -8.93 -8.15 -5.23
N SER A 21 -8.40 -9.12 -4.48
CA SER A 21 -7.10 -8.98 -3.82
C SER A 21 -5.96 -8.90 -4.83
N SER A 22 -5.94 -9.78 -5.83
CA SER A 22 -4.95 -9.76 -6.91
C SER A 22 -4.99 -8.44 -7.68
N VAL A 23 -6.20 -7.97 -8.06
CA VAL A 23 -6.39 -6.69 -8.74
C VAL A 23 -5.91 -5.52 -7.87
N SER A 24 -6.25 -5.52 -6.57
CA SER A 24 -5.78 -4.48 -5.64
C SER A 24 -4.25 -4.44 -5.58
N THR A 25 -3.60 -5.59 -5.46
CA THR A 25 -2.13 -5.67 -5.44
C THR A 25 -1.52 -5.15 -6.74
N VAL A 26 -2.05 -5.51 -7.91
CA VAL A 26 -1.59 -4.96 -9.20
C VAL A 26 -1.73 -3.43 -9.23
N LEU A 27 -2.88 -2.90 -8.79
CA LEU A 27 -3.12 -1.47 -8.77
C LEU A 27 -2.14 -0.73 -7.83
N LYS A 28 -1.82 -1.32 -6.67
CA LYS A 28 -0.81 -0.76 -5.74
C LYS A 28 0.59 -0.69 -6.35
N TYR A 29 0.97 -1.69 -7.15
CA TYR A 29 2.24 -1.65 -7.89
C TYR A 29 2.24 -0.60 -9.00
N ARG A 30 1.12 -0.45 -9.71
CA ARG A 30 0.99 0.55 -10.78
C ARG A 30 0.92 1.98 -10.26
N SER A 31 0.31 2.20 -9.09
CA SER A 31 0.25 3.51 -8.44
C SER A 31 1.58 3.92 -7.80
N GLY A 32 2.51 2.97 -7.65
CA GLY A 32 3.76 3.20 -6.93
C GLY A 32 3.61 3.24 -5.41
N GLU A 33 2.44 2.88 -4.86
CA GLU A 33 2.25 2.71 -3.41
C GLU A 33 3.21 1.64 -2.87
N GLN A 34 3.42 0.58 -3.65
CA GLN A 34 4.42 -0.44 -3.36
C GLN A 34 5.61 -0.32 -4.32
N ALA A 35 6.80 -0.06 -3.76
CA ALA A 35 8.02 0.10 -4.53
C ALA A 35 8.43 -1.24 -5.19
N SER A 36 8.28 -1.37 -6.51
CA SER A 36 8.74 -2.54 -7.25
C SER A 36 10.27 -2.54 -7.40
N LEU A 37 10.82 -1.57 -8.14
CA LEU A 37 12.23 -1.53 -8.56
C LEU A 37 13.19 -1.06 -7.46
N LYS A 38 12.72 -0.24 -6.51
CA LYS A 38 13.54 0.34 -5.44
C LYS A 38 13.57 -0.49 -4.16
N SER A 39 12.80 -1.57 -4.09
CA SER A 39 12.77 -2.41 -2.88
C SER A 39 14.05 -3.25 -2.78
N SER A 40 14.58 -3.39 -1.56
CA SER A 40 15.71 -4.28 -1.28
C SER A 40 15.42 -5.75 -1.63
N GLN A 41 14.14 -6.12 -1.72
CA GLN A 41 13.66 -7.46 -2.06
C GLN A 41 13.61 -7.72 -3.58
N PHE A 42 13.78 -6.69 -4.41
CA PHE A 42 13.65 -6.81 -5.86
C PHE A 42 14.59 -7.86 -6.50
N PRO A 43 15.88 -7.98 -6.12
CA PRO A 43 16.75 -9.03 -6.65
C PRO A 43 16.21 -10.44 -6.38
N SER A 44 15.68 -10.68 -5.17
CA SER A 44 15.10 -11.96 -4.77
C SER A 44 13.82 -12.30 -5.56
N LEU A 45 13.09 -11.28 -6.01
CA LEU A 45 11.88 -11.43 -6.84
C LEU A 45 12.20 -11.85 -8.28
N ARG A 46 13.41 -11.55 -8.80
CA ARG A 46 13.79 -11.90 -10.18
C ARG A 46 14.29 -13.33 -10.36
N ILE A 47 14.72 -13.97 -9.28
CA ILE A 47 15.35 -15.30 -9.32
C ILE A 47 14.29 -16.38 -9.08
N GLY A 48 14.41 -17.51 -9.76
CA GLY A 48 13.61 -18.71 -9.49
C GLY A 48 12.16 -18.61 -9.97
N LEU A 49 11.94 -18.10 -11.19
CA LEU A 49 10.61 -17.99 -11.79
C LEU A 49 9.92 -19.37 -11.94
N GLU A 50 10.68 -20.45 -12.07
CA GLU A 50 10.16 -21.82 -12.15
C GLU A 50 9.32 -22.22 -10.92
N SER A 51 9.62 -21.64 -9.74
CA SER A 51 8.88 -21.89 -8.51
C SER A 51 7.45 -21.35 -8.54
N VAL A 52 7.11 -20.48 -9.49
CA VAL A 52 5.74 -19.98 -9.69
C VAL A 52 4.77 -21.10 -10.06
N SER A 53 5.25 -22.18 -10.70
CA SER A 53 4.41 -23.35 -11.01
C SER A 53 3.81 -24.02 -9.75
N LEU A 54 4.46 -23.88 -8.59
CA LEU A 54 3.96 -24.40 -7.31
C LEU A 54 2.72 -23.65 -6.82
N LEU A 55 2.49 -22.44 -7.31
CA LEU A 55 1.41 -21.56 -6.85
C LEU A 55 0.03 -22.18 -7.11
N LEU A 56 -0.17 -22.77 -8.30
CA LEU A 56 -1.41 -23.46 -8.64
C LEU A 56 -1.70 -24.62 -7.70
N GLY A 57 -0.67 -25.43 -7.40
CA GLY A 57 -0.76 -26.52 -6.44
C GLY A 57 -1.09 -26.01 -5.04
N SER A 58 -0.42 -24.95 -4.58
CA SER A 58 -0.67 -24.36 -3.26
C SER A 58 -2.05 -23.72 -3.14
N LEU A 59 -2.60 -23.14 -4.20
CA LEU A 59 -3.98 -22.62 -4.21
C LEU A 59 -4.99 -23.75 -4.04
N LEU A 60 -4.84 -24.82 -4.85
CA LEU A 60 -5.73 -25.97 -4.79
C LEU A 60 -5.70 -26.65 -3.42
N TRP A 61 -4.50 -27.02 -2.96
CA TRP A 61 -4.32 -27.72 -1.68
C TRP A 61 -4.60 -26.81 -0.49
N GLY A 62 -4.25 -25.54 -0.56
CA GLY A 62 -4.53 -24.56 0.49
C GLY A 62 -6.03 -24.37 0.70
N VAL A 63 -6.80 -24.17 -0.36
CA VAL A 63 -8.27 -24.08 -0.27
C VAL A 63 -8.86 -25.39 0.24
N PHE A 64 -8.38 -26.54 -0.25
CA PHE A 64 -8.84 -27.85 0.23
C PHE A 64 -8.59 -28.04 1.73
N ILE A 65 -7.37 -27.74 2.21
CA ILE A 65 -7.00 -27.83 3.63
C ILE A 65 -7.86 -26.88 4.46
N THR A 66 -8.06 -25.63 4.02
CA THR A 66 -8.92 -24.69 4.75
C THR A 66 -10.36 -25.19 4.82
N CYS A 67 -10.93 -25.74 3.74
CA CYS A 67 -12.24 -26.37 3.76
C CYS A 67 -12.31 -27.53 4.77
N LEU A 68 -11.30 -28.39 4.80
CA LEU A 68 -11.20 -29.53 5.72
C LEU A 68 -11.11 -29.06 7.18
N VAL A 69 -10.29 -28.04 7.46
CA VAL A 69 -10.11 -27.49 8.81
C VAL A 69 -11.40 -26.84 9.29
N VAL A 70 -12.08 -26.03 8.46
CA VAL A 70 -13.38 -25.43 8.81
C VAL A 70 -14.43 -26.51 9.04
N TRP A 71 -14.50 -27.52 8.16
CA TRP A 71 -15.39 -28.67 8.32
C TRP A 71 -15.13 -29.39 9.65
N LEU A 72 -13.87 -29.64 9.98
CA LEU A 72 -13.47 -30.34 11.21
C LEU A 72 -13.86 -29.52 12.45
N ILE A 73 -13.53 -28.22 12.48
CA ILE A 73 -13.86 -27.33 13.60
C ILE A 73 -15.38 -27.31 13.84
N VAL A 74 -16.18 -27.08 12.79
CA VAL A 74 -17.64 -27.06 12.91
C VAL A 74 -18.19 -28.42 13.34
N SER A 75 -17.65 -29.51 12.79
CA SER A 75 -18.09 -30.87 13.12
C SER A 75 -17.75 -31.24 14.57
N VAL A 76 -16.58 -30.85 15.07
CA VAL A 76 -16.17 -31.06 16.47
C VAL A 76 -17.06 -30.25 17.42
N ILE A 77 -17.35 -28.98 17.10
CA ILE A 77 -18.24 -28.16 17.92
C ILE A 77 -19.65 -28.77 17.97
N LEU A 78 -20.21 -29.17 16.83
CA LEU A 78 -21.52 -29.82 16.77
C LEU A 78 -21.51 -31.17 17.48
N PHE A 79 -20.44 -31.95 17.35
CA PHE A 79 -20.28 -33.23 18.04
C PHE A 79 -20.28 -33.03 19.56
N LEU A 80 -19.50 -32.08 20.07
CA LEU A 80 -19.44 -31.77 21.51
C LEU A 80 -20.79 -31.30 22.06
N LEU A 81 -21.58 -30.58 21.27
CA LEU A 81 -22.91 -30.09 21.65
C LEU A 81 -23.99 -31.17 21.60
N LEU A 82 -23.92 -32.09 20.63
CA LEU A 82 -24.94 -33.11 20.40
C LEU A 82 -24.69 -34.38 21.21
N TRP A 83 -23.44 -34.69 21.53
CA TRP A 83 -23.07 -35.91 22.24
C TRP A 83 -23.48 -35.84 23.72
N GLU A 84 -24.31 -36.78 24.16
CA GLU A 84 -24.96 -36.75 25.47
C GLU A 84 -23.97 -36.68 26.64
N VAL A 85 -22.83 -37.35 26.53
CA VAL A 85 -21.80 -37.40 27.59
C VAL A 85 -21.07 -36.05 27.73
N THR A 86 -20.82 -35.33 26.63
CA THR A 86 -20.06 -34.06 26.65
C THR A 86 -20.96 -32.84 26.80
N ARG A 87 -22.24 -32.97 26.47
CA ARG A 87 -23.23 -31.90 26.56
C ARG A 87 -23.25 -31.16 27.91
N PRO A 88 -23.27 -31.82 29.10
CA PRO A 88 -23.28 -31.10 30.38
C PRO A 88 -22.03 -30.22 30.55
N PHE A 89 -20.85 -30.75 30.19
CA PHE A 89 -19.60 -30.02 30.27
C PHE A 89 -19.58 -28.77 29.36
N VAL A 90 -20.14 -28.86 28.16
CA VAL A 90 -20.23 -27.69 27.26
C VAL A 90 -21.18 -26.63 27.81
N VAL A 91 -22.30 -27.03 28.41
CA VAL A 91 -23.24 -26.09 29.05
C VAL A 91 -22.58 -25.38 30.22
N ASP A 92 -21.78 -26.08 31.02
CA ASP A 92 -21.01 -25.49 32.13
C ASP A 92 -19.98 -24.48 31.62
N ILE A 93 -19.24 -24.81 30.55
CA ILE A 93 -18.32 -23.85 29.90
C ILE A 93 -19.07 -22.61 29.42
N CYS A 94 -20.23 -22.77 28.77
CA CYS A 94 -21.05 -21.64 28.31
C CYS A 94 -21.51 -20.77 29.49
N ALA A 95 -21.89 -21.37 30.62
CA ALA A 95 -22.25 -20.64 31.83
C ALA A 95 -21.05 -19.85 32.41
N ILE A 96 -19.85 -20.45 32.41
CA ILE A 96 -18.62 -19.77 32.82
C ILE A 96 -18.32 -18.58 31.91
N ILE A 97 -18.40 -18.74 30.59
CA ILE A 97 -18.18 -17.66 29.62
C ILE A 97 -19.19 -16.53 29.85
N LEU A 98 -20.47 -16.86 30.06
CA LEU A 98 -21.50 -15.87 30.35
C LEU A 98 -21.22 -15.12 31.67
N GLY A 99 -20.81 -15.84 32.72
CA GLY A 99 -20.41 -15.23 34.00
C GLY A 99 -19.19 -14.32 33.85
N LEU A 100 -18.21 -14.68 33.01
CA LEU A 100 -17.07 -13.82 32.70
C LEU A 100 -17.50 -12.55 31.96
N MET A 101 -18.40 -12.66 30.98
CA MET A 101 -18.93 -11.50 30.25
C MET A 101 -19.66 -10.52 31.17
N ILE A 102 -20.51 -11.02 32.07
CA ILE A 102 -21.19 -10.20 33.08
C ILE A 102 -20.16 -9.51 34.00
N THR A 103 -19.13 -10.25 34.43
CA THR A 103 -18.05 -9.70 35.28
C THR A 103 -17.27 -8.59 34.57
N ILE A 104 -16.94 -8.76 33.29
CA ILE A 104 -16.28 -7.75 32.46
C ILE A 104 -17.17 -6.51 32.29
N GLY A 105 -18.48 -6.71 32.07
CA GLY A 105 -19.47 -5.65 31.99
C GLY A 105 -19.53 -4.85 33.30
N PHE A 106 -19.71 -5.53 34.43
CA PHE A 106 -19.72 -4.92 35.76
C PHE A 106 -18.43 -4.14 36.03
N LYS A 107 -17.28 -4.72 35.72
CA LYS A 107 -15.98 -4.04 35.84
C LYS A 107 -15.93 -2.76 35.02
N SER A 108 -16.38 -2.81 33.76
CA SER A 108 -16.41 -1.64 32.87
C SER A 108 -17.26 -0.52 33.46
N THR A 109 -18.39 -0.86 34.08
CA THR A 109 -19.24 0.07 34.82
C THR A 109 -18.52 0.65 36.05
N VAL A 110 -17.87 -0.18 36.88
CA VAL A 110 -17.10 0.29 38.04
C VAL A 110 -15.97 1.22 37.63
N ILE A 111 -15.19 0.87 36.60
CA ILE A 111 -14.12 1.73 36.07
C ILE A 111 -14.69 3.07 35.59
N TYR A 112 -15.82 3.05 34.89
CA TYR A 112 -16.47 4.27 34.43
C TYR A 112 -16.84 5.19 35.61
N PHE A 113 -17.42 4.65 36.69
CA PHE A 113 -17.75 5.42 37.89
C PHE A 113 -16.51 5.92 38.64
N LEU A 114 -15.49 5.06 38.83
CA LEU A 114 -14.23 5.45 39.48
C LEU A 114 -13.51 6.54 38.69
N ARG A 115 -13.47 6.42 37.36
CA ARG A 115 -12.85 7.41 36.47
C ARG A 115 -13.56 8.75 36.58
N ARG A 116 -14.90 8.75 36.58
CA ARG A 116 -15.71 9.97 36.75
C ARG A 116 -15.51 10.63 38.12
N SER A 117 -15.36 9.83 39.18
CA SER A 117 -15.22 10.32 40.55
C SER A 117 -13.83 10.87 40.85
N PHE A 118 -12.77 10.10 40.54
CA PHE A 118 -11.41 10.39 40.98
C PHE A 118 -10.54 11.10 39.94
N TYR A 119 -10.94 11.10 38.67
CA TYR A 119 -10.19 11.71 37.58
C TYR A 119 -10.98 12.84 36.91
N ALA A 120 -10.26 13.87 36.48
CA ALA A 120 -10.73 14.90 35.56
C ALA A 120 -9.84 14.85 34.32
N ALA A 121 -10.31 14.17 33.26
CA ALA A 121 -9.50 13.85 32.09
C ALA A 121 -8.21 13.10 32.46
N PHE A 122 -7.05 13.75 32.35
CA PHE A 122 -5.73 13.18 32.67
C PHE A 122 -5.25 13.51 34.09
N TYR A 123 -5.97 14.36 34.84
CA TYR A 123 -5.57 14.81 36.18
C TYR A 123 -6.27 14.04 37.29
N ARG A 124 -5.54 13.76 38.38
CA ARG A 124 -6.05 13.12 39.61
C ARG A 124 -6.64 14.20 40.50
N LYS A 125 -7.93 14.10 40.85
CA LYS A 125 -8.58 15.04 41.80
C LYS A 125 -8.11 14.82 43.24
N LYS A 126 -7.88 13.55 43.62
CA LYS A 126 -7.42 13.14 44.96
C LYS A 126 -6.29 12.12 44.81
N PRO A 127 -5.02 12.51 44.99
CA PRO A 127 -3.87 11.66 44.64
C PRO A 127 -3.80 10.37 45.48
N ALA A 128 -4.05 10.44 46.79
CA ALA A 128 -3.98 9.27 47.66
C ALA A 128 -4.99 8.17 47.26
N HIS A 129 -6.26 8.53 47.08
CA HIS A 129 -7.30 7.57 46.66
C HIS A 129 -7.10 7.07 45.23
N ALA A 130 -6.66 7.94 44.32
CA ALA A 130 -6.38 7.55 42.93
C ALA A 130 -5.23 6.53 42.86
N ASN A 131 -4.21 6.65 43.72
CA ASN A 131 -3.11 5.68 43.78
C ASN A 131 -3.60 4.32 44.31
N PHE A 132 -4.37 4.31 45.39
CA PHE A 132 -4.92 3.07 45.96
C PHE A 132 -5.86 2.35 44.97
N MET A 133 -6.77 3.10 44.34
CA MET A 133 -7.65 2.55 43.31
C MET A 133 -6.87 2.09 42.06
N GLY A 134 -5.79 2.79 41.71
CA GLY A 134 -4.87 2.37 40.67
C GLY A 134 -4.28 0.99 40.95
N LEU A 135 -3.77 0.75 42.16
CA LEU A 135 -3.20 -0.54 42.56
C LEU A 135 -4.24 -1.66 42.51
N ILE A 136 -5.47 -1.42 43.00
CA ILE A 136 -6.57 -2.40 42.90
C ILE A 136 -6.87 -2.72 41.43
N LEU A 137 -6.95 -1.69 40.58
CA LEU A 137 -7.21 -1.87 39.16
C LEU A 137 -6.07 -2.61 38.45
N GLU A 138 -4.82 -2.33 38.79
CA GLU A 138 -3.63 -3.02 38.26
C GLU A 138 -3.64 -4.51 38.61
N CYS A 139 -3.90 -4.87 39.87
CA CYS A 139 -4.07 -6.27 40.28
C CYS A 139 -5.20 -6.96 39.51
N TRP A 140 -6.32 -6.26 39.28
CA TRP A 140 -7.41 -6.78 38.45
C TRP A 140 -6.98 -6.95 36.98
N TYR A 141 -6.26 -5.98 36.42
CA TYR A 141 -5.80 -6.04 35.03
C TYR A 141 -4.82 -7.19 34.79
N LEU A 142 -3.97 -7.53 35.76
CA LEU A 142 -3.08 -8.70 35.63
C LEU A 142 -3.87 -9.98 35.32
N GLY A 143 -4.94 -10.26 36.07
CA GLY A 143 -5.80 -11.42 35.82
C GLY A 143 -6.44 -11.39 34.42
N LEU A 144 -6.95 -10.23 33.99
CA LEU A 144 -7.55 -10.10 32.67
C LEU A 144 -6.55 -10.19 31.52
N THR A 145 -5.33 -9.68 31.69
CA THR A 145 -4.31 -9.71 30.63
C THR A 145 -3.95 -11.14 30.26
N SER A 146 -3.89 -12.06 31.23
CA SER A 146 -3.71 -13.49 30.97
C SER A 146 -4.83 -14.06 30.08
N GLY A 147 -6.09 -13.79 30.43
CA GLY A 147 -7.24 -14.21 29.62
C GLY A 147 -7.24 -13.59 28.21
N TYR A 148 -6.86 -12.31 28.09
CA TYR A 148 -6.75 -11.64 26.79
C TYR A 148 -5.63 -12.24 25.92
N MET A 149 -4.50 -12.65 26.51
CA MET A 149 -3.45 -13.33 25.77
C MET A 149 -3.90 -14.70 25.26
N LEU A 150 -4.69 -15.45 26.03
CA LEU A 150 -5.29 -16.71 25.58
C LEU A 150 -6.28 -16.48 24.43
N LEU A 151 -7.18 -15.49 24.56
CA LEU A 151 -8.11 -15.10 23.50
C LEU A 151 -7.34 -14.73 22.23
N ARG A 152 -6.36 -13.83 22.33
CA ARG A 152 -5.50 -13.42 21.22
C ARG A 152 -4.80 -14.59 20.55
N THR A 153 -4.29 -15.54 21.34
CA THR A 153 -3.64 -16.75 20.82
C THR A 153 -4.64 -17.61 20.04
N SER A 154 -5.86 -17.77 20.56
CA SER A 154 -6.92 -18.50 19.87
C SER A 154 -7.38 -17.82 18.58
N GLU A 155 -7.50 -16.48 18.58
CA GLU A 155 -7.82 -15.67 17.41
C GLU A 155 -6.74 -15.79 16.34
N LEU A 156 -5.46 -15.74 16.73
CA LEU A 156 -4.34 -15.94 15.81
C LEU A 156 -4.33 -17.35 15.23
N LEU A 157 -4.61 -18.38 16.03
CA LEU A 157 -4.68 -19.76 15.57
C LEU A 157 -5.85 -19.94 14.58
N ALA A 158 -7.02 -19.38 14.89
CA ALA A 158 -8.17 -19.39 13.99
C ALA A 158 -7.90 -18.61 12.70
N ALA A 159 -7.28 -17.43 12.79
CA ALA A 159 -6.87 -16.63 11.63
C ALA A 159 -5.84 -17.39 10.78
N THR A 160 -4.90 -18.11 11.39
CA THR A 160 -3.94 -18.98 10.70
C THR A 160 -4.69 -20.06 9.92
N ALA A 161 -5.55 -20.82 10.61
CA ALA A 161 -6.33 -21.91 10.02
C ALA A 161 -7.18 -21.45 8.82
N LEU A 162 -7.83 -20.30 8.94
CA LEU A 162 -8.66 -19.72 7.88
C LEU A 162 -7.84 -19.08 6.74
N SER A 163 -6.59 -18.67 7.02
CA SER A 163 -5.72 -18.01 6.03
C SER A 163 -4.75 -18.97 5.34
N ILE A 164 -4.69 -20.26 5.71
CA ILE A 164 -3.83 -21.25 5.04
C ILE A 164 -4.07 -21.27 3.51
N GLY A 165 -5.31 -21.16 3.06
CA GLY A 165 -5.67 -21.13 1.65
C GLY A 165 -5.41 -19.79 0.93
N ARG A 166 -4.99 -18.76 1.67
CA ARG A 166 -4.73 -17.42 1.12
C ARG A 166 -3.24 -17.22 0.91
N ILE A 167 -2.84 -17.25 -0.36
CA ILE A 167 -1.45 -16.98 -0.77
C ILE A 167 -1.18 -15.48 -1.05
N ASP A 168 -2.24 -14.67 -1.12
CA ASP A 168 -2.20 -13.30 -1.60
C ASP A 168 -1.68 -12.30 -0.56
N ARG A 169 -1.77 -12.65 0.74
CA ARG A 169 -1.35 -11.79 1.84
C ARG A 169 -0.34 -12.51 2.73
N PRO A 170 0.73 -11.83 3.16
CA PRO A 170 1.65 -12.41 4.14
C PRO A 170 0.94 -12.58 5.48
N PHE A 171 1.11 -13.77 6.06
CA PHE A 171 0.57 -14.08 7.39
C PHE A 171 1.44 -13.45 8.48
N LEU A 172 2.77 -13.46 8.27
CA LEU A 172 3.76 -12.89 9.18
C LEU A 172 4.14 -11.47 8.74
N ALA A 173 4.48 -10.62 9.71
CA ALA A 173 5.06 -9.32 9.40
C ALA A 173 6.40 -9.51 8.67
N GLY A 174 6.77 -8.55 7.81
CA GLY A 174 7.90 -8.72 6.88
C GLY A 174 9.23 -9.11 7.55
N GLU A 175 9.50 -8.60 8.74
CA GLU A 175 10.72 -8.91 9.51
C GLU A 175 10.60 -10.22 10.29
N SER A 176 9.40 -10.58 10.76
CA SER A 176 9.19 -11.80 11.56
C SER A 176 9.02 -13.07 10.70
N ALA A 177 8.87 -12.91 9.39
CA ALA A 177 8.81 -14.02 8.43
C ALA A 177 10.16 -14.75 8.25
N VAL A 178 11.26 -14.19 8.77
CA VAL A 178 12.60 -14.73 8.62
C VAL A 178 13.09 -15.25 9.98
N VAL A 179 13.18 -16.58 10.11
CA VAL A 179 13.77 -17.22 11.29
C VAL A 179 15.09 -17.87 10.86
N GLY A 180 16.18 -17.11 11.04
CA GLY A 180 17.50 -17.52 10.57
C GLY A 180 17.54 -17.65 9.04
N PRO A 181 18.06 -18.76 8.48
CA PRO A 181 18.10 -18.99 7.03
C PRO A 181 16.74 -19.44 6.44
N VAL A 182 15.71 -19.63 7.28
CA VAL A 182 14.41 -20.16 6.86
C VAL A 182 13.38 -19.05 6.79
N HIS A 183 12.87 -18.79 5.59
CA HIS A 183 11.64 -18.03 5.39
C HIS A 183 10.44 -18.91 5.71
N LEU A 184 9.70 -18.56 6.76
CA LEU A 184 8.52 -19.29 7.22
C LEU A 184 7.34 -19.15 6.24
N ASP A 185 7.20 -17.99 5.59
CA ASP A 185 6.10 -17.68 4.68
C ASP A 185 6.61 -17.25 3.29
N ARG A 186 6.79 -18.23 2.39
CA ARG A 186 7.34 -18.01 1.03
C ARG A 186 6.27 -17.74 -0.03
N TYR A 187 5.02 -18.13 0.22
CA TYR A 187 3.96 -18.09 -0.80
C TYR A 187 3.58 -16.68 -1.27
N PRO A 188 3.46 -15.66 -0.40
CA PRO A 188 3.20 -14.29 -0.83
C PRO A 188 4.27 -13.75 -1.78
N GLN A 189 5.54 -14.16 -1.56
CA GLN A 189 6.62 -13.79 -2.47
C GLN A 189 6.48 -14.50 -3.81
N LEU A 190 6.16 -15.79 -3.83
CA LEU A 190 5.90 -16.53 -5.08
C LEU A 190 4.72 -15.94 -5.86
N PHE A 191 3.65 -15.57 -5.17
CA PHE A 191 2.50 -14.87 -5.74
C PHE A 191 2.90 -13.53 -6.34
N LEU A 192 3.75 -12.78 -5.65
CA LEU A 192 4.25 -11.53 -6.18
C LEU A 192 5.15 -11.74 -7.41
N LYS A 193 6.00 -12.78 -7.43
CA LYS A 193 6.81 -13.11 -8.61
C LYS A 193 5.95 -13.43 -9.83
N ASP A 194 4.89 -14.21 -9.64
CA ASP A 194 3.92 -14.52 -10.69
C ASP A 194 3.28 -13.25 -11.24
N LEU A 195 2.79 -12.39 -10.33
CA LEU A 195 2.15 -11.13 -10.69
C LEU A 195 3.07 -10.20 -11.47
N LEU A 196 4.31 -10.03 -11.02
CA LEU A 196 5.31 -9.20 -11.67
C LEU A 196 5.76 -9.79 -13.01
N SER A 197 5.87 -11.11 -13.12
CA SER A 197 6.16 -11.79 -14.38
C SER A 197 5.04 -11.58 -15.39
N HIS A 198 3.78 -11.73 -14.95
CA HIS A 198 2.62 -11.45 -15.78
C HIS A 198 2.56 -9.99 -16.23
N GLU A 199 2.81 -9.04 -15.32
CA GLU A 199 2.83 -7.62 -15.66
C GLU A 199 3.99 -7.26 -16.60
N ALA A 200 5.16 -7.91 -16.46
CA ALA A 200 6.31 -7.69 -17.33
C ALA A 200 6.05 -8.19 -18.77
N HIS A 201 5.35 -9.32 -18.93
CA HIS A 201 5.05 -9.88 -20.26
C HIS A 201 3.78 -9.32 -20.89
N ARG A 202 2.78 -8.95 -20.09
CA ARG A 202 1.45 -8.50 -20.52
C ARG A 202 1.10 -7.16 -19.90
N HIS A 203 1.95 -6.18 -20.12
CA HIS A 203 1.64 -4.84 -19.69
C HIS A 203 0.56 -4.23 -20.61
N PRO A 204 -0.66 -3.92 -20.10
CA PRO A 204 -1.76 -3.46 -20.94
C PRO A 204 -1.40 -2.22 -21.77
N TYR A 205 -0.53 -1.36 -21.25
CA TYR A 205 -0.06 -0.18 -21.94
C TYR A 205 0.90 -0.48 -23.09
N LEU A 206 1.82 -1.44 -22.91
CA LEU A 206 2.72 -1.88 -23.99
C LEU A 206 1.92 -2.54 -25.11
N GLU A 207 0.92 -3.37 -24.77
CA GLU A 207 0.04 -4.00 -25.75
C GLU A 207 -0.77 -2.94 -26.54
N ARG A 208 -1.34 -1.95 -25.84
CA ARG A 208 -2.06 -0.85 -26.49
C ARG A 208 -1.14 0.01 -27.36
N MET A 209 0.11 0.25 -26.95
CA MET A 209 1.12 0.86 -27.81
C MET A 209 1.40 0.03 -29.06
N GLY A 210 1.61 -1.28 -28.90
CA GLY A 210 1.86 -2.18 -30.02
C GLY A 210 0.73 -2.12 -31.04
N VAL A 211 -0.53 -2.23 -30.59
CA VAL A 211 -1.71 -2.09 -31.46
C VAL A 211 -1.75 -0.72 -32.13
N MET A 212 -1.44 0.36 -31.40
CA MET A 212 -1.37 1.71 -31.97
C MET A 212 -0.33 1.80 -33.08
N TYR A 213 0.86 1.23 -32.91
CA TYR A 213 1.91 1.19 -33.94
C TYR A 213 1.49 0.33 -35.14
N MET A 214 0.83 -0.80 -34.92
CA MET A 214 0.28 -1.63 -36.00
C MET A 214 -0.80 -0.90 -36.81
N LEU A 215 -1.67 -0.14 -36.15
CA LEU A 215 -2.65 0.73 -36.81
C LEU A 215 -1.98 1.85 -37.60
N LYS A 216 -0.88 2.42 -37.09
CA LYS A 216 -0.08 3.40 -37.82
C LYS A 216 0.47 2.82 -39.11
N LEU A 217 1.02 1.62 -39.07
CA LEU A 217 1.53 0.93 -40.28
C LEU A 217 0.40 0.62 -41.27
N ARG A 218 -0.77 0.15 -40.78
CA ARG A 218 -1.92 -0.18 -41.62
C ARG A 218 -2.51 1.03 -42.35
N HIS A 219 -2.61 2.18 -41.69
CA HIS A 219 -3.27 3.36 -42.24
C HIS A 219 -2.31 4.39 -42.85
N GLY A 220 -0.99 4.20 -42.72
CA GLY A 220 0.03 5.07 -43.30
C GLY A 220 -0.18 6.54 -42.92
N GLU A 221 -0.24 7.41 -43.93
CA GLU A 221 -0.43 8.86 -43.76
C GLU A 221 -1.81 9.22 -43.18
N ASN A 222 -2.81 8.34 -43.33
CA ASN A 222 -4.15 8.57 -42.79
C ASN A 222 -4.21 8.38 -41.26
N PHE A 223 -3.21 7.75 -40.65
CA PHE A 223 -3.18 7.54 -39.19
C PHE A 223 -3.11 8.87 -38.42
N ALA A 224 -2.42 9.88 -38.95
CA ALA A 224 -2.26 11.16 -38.27
C ALA A 224 -3.50 12.07 -38.32
N LYS A 225 -4.55 11.68 -39.05
CA LYS A 225 -5.81 12.42 -39.15
C LYS A 225 -6.59 12.34 -37.82
N THR A 226 -7.79 12.93 -37.79
CA THR A 226 -8.65 13.09 -36.61
C THR A 226 -8.77 11.84 -35.73
N CYS A 227 -8.91 10.65 -36.33
CA CYS A 227 -9.03 9.40 -35.57
C CYS A 227 -7.76 9.04 -34.77
N GLY A 228 -6.56 9.17 -35.33
CA GLY A 228 -5.32 8.86 -34.60
C GLY A 228 -4.86 9.98 -33.66
N SER A 229 -5.38 11.20 -33.81
CA SER A 229 -5.25 12.25 -32.79
C SER A 229 -6.05 11.88 -31.53
N CYS A 230 -7.29 11.41 -31.69
CA CYS A 230 -8.14 10.96 -30.58
C CYS A 230 -7.51 9.77 -29.81
N TRP A 231 -6.94 8.80 -30.53
CA TRP A 231 -6.21 7.68 -29.91
C TRP A 231 -4.97 8.12 -29.12
N ARG A 232 -4.16 9.04 -29.67
CA ARG A 232 -3.02 9.62 -28.95
C ARG A 232 -3.45 10.35 -27.68
N LEU A 233 -4.60 11.03 -27.73
CA LEU A 233 -5.19 11.72 -26.58
C LEU A 233 -5.58 10.75 -25.47
N LEU A 234 -6.33 9.70 -25.83
CA LEU A 234 -6.79 8.66 -24.90
C LEU A 234 -5.62 7.88 -24.32
N PHE A 235 -4.60 7.64 -25.14
CA PHE A 235 -3.35 7.02 -24.75
C PHE A 235 -2.57 7.89 -23.74
N VAL A 236 -2.32 9.17 -24.04
CA VAL A 236 -1.66 10.11 -23.13
C VAL A 236 -2.44 10.24 -21.83
N PHE A 237 -3.78 10.26 -21.88
CA PHE A 237 -4.62 10.29 -20.68
C PHE A 237 -4.51 9.03 -19.83
N ALA A 238 -4.46 7.86 -20.45
CA ALA A 238 -4.40 6.58 -19.73
C ALA A 238 -3.01 6.29 -19.15
N LEU A 239 -1.94 6.77 -19.78
CA LEU A 239 -0.55 6.42 -19.45
C LEU A 239 0.25 7.50 -18.75
N MET A 240 -0.01 8.74 -19.11
CA MET A 240 0.73 9.89 -18.61
C MET A 240 -0.26 10.93 -18.09
N PRO A 241 -1.09 10.59 -17.09
CA PRO A 241 -2.07 11.55 -16.55
C PRO A 241 -1.38 12.82 -16.03
N TRP A 242 -0.10 12.75 -15.62
CA TRP A 242 0.71 13.91 -15.24
C TRP A 242 1.01 14.87 -16.41
N MET A 243 1.05 14.38 -17.66
CA MET A 243 1.21 15.22 -18.86
C MET A 243 -0.02 16.11 -19.11
N ARG A 244 -1.15 15.83 -18.46
CA ARG A 244 -2.35 16.69 -18.53
C ARG A 244 -2.06 18.11 -18.02
N LYS A 245 -1.22 18.24 -16.99
CA LYS A 245 -0.84 19.53 -16.39
C LYS A 245 0.07 20.36 -17.31
N TYR A 246 0.83 19.70 -18.18
CA TYR A 246 1.76 20.32 -19.12
C TYR A 246 1.17 20.49 -20.52
N ARG A 247 -0.06 20.01 -20.73
CA ARG A 247 -0.81 20.39 -21.90
C ARG A 247 -1.16 21.86 -21.71
N ILE A 248 -0.38 22.71 -22.35
CA ILE A 248 -0.72 24.11 -22.57
C ILE A 248 -2.04 24.10 -23.35
N ILE A 249 -3.14 24.10 -22.60
CA ILE A 249 -4.42 24.53 -23.10
C ILE A 249 -4.26 26.04 -23.09
N ASN A 250 -3.96 26.63 -24.24
CA ASN A 250 -4.28 28.03 -24.43
C ASN A 250 -5.80 28.08 -24.27
N GLU A 251 -6.30 28.42 -23.07
CA GLU A 251 -7.74 28.62 -22.83
C GLU A 251 -8.30 29.67 -23.79
N ASP A 252 -7.45 30.58 -24.28
CA ASP A 252 -7.78 31.60 -25.26
C ASP A 252 -7.94 31.08 -26.71
N ASP A 253 -7.52 29.85 -27.03
CA ASP A 253 -7.66 29.25 -28.38
C ASP A 253 -8.78 28.19 -28.46
N ILE A 254 -9.39 27.80 -27.34
CA ILE A 254 -10.54 26.88 -27.33
C ILE A 254 -11.82 27.72 -27.25
N ASP A 255 -12.21 28.28 -28.40
CA ASP A 255 -13.52 28.86 -28.60
C ASP A 255 -14.58 27.75 -28.45
N GLU A 256 -15.13 27.58 -27.24
CA GLU A 256 -16.16 26.58 -26.91
C GLU A 256 -17.38 26.69 -27.82
N SER A 257 -17.61 27.86 -28.43
CA SER A 257 -18.68 28.08 -29.40
C SER A 257 -18.46 27.35 -30.74
N ASN A 258 -17.22 26.94 -31.04
CA ASN A 258 -16.82 26.21 -32.24
C ASN A 258 -16.63 24.71 -32.01
N PHE A 259 -16.68 24.20 -30.78
CA PHE A 259 -16.69 22.76 -30.51
C PHE A 259 -18.09 22.16 -30.70
N LYS A 260 -18.73 22.48 -31.84
CA LYS A 260 -19.80 21.63 -32.38
C LYS A 260 -19.14 20.33 -32.81
N PHE A 261 -19.62 19.23 -32.24
CA PHE A 261 -19.34 17.87 -32.73
C PHE A 261 -19.65 17.84 -34.23
N SER A 262 -18.65 18.04 -35.07
CA SER A 262 -18.89 18.29 -36.49
C SER A 262 -19.30 16.97 -37.13
N SER A 263 -20.58 16.87 -37.44
CA SER A 263 -21.07 16.01 -38.50
C SER A 263 -20.35 16.44 -39.78
N SER A 264 -19.28 15.72 -40.09
CA SER A 264 -18.69 15.49 -41.42
C SER A 264 -19.17 16.43 -42.55
N LYS A 265 -18.38 17.45 -42.92
CA LYS A 265 -18.16 17.80 -44.35
C LYS A 265 -17.04 18.80 -44.72
N ASP A 266 -16.51 19.64 -43.84
CA ASP A 266 -15.78 20.84 -44.33
C ASP A 266 -14.26 20.86 -44.08
N TRP A 267 -13.51 19.81 -44.45
CA TRP A 267 -12.04 19.76 -44.29
C TRP A 267 -11.25 20.43 -45.43
N ALA A 268 -11.90 21.10 -46.37
CA ALA A 268 -11.23 21.77 -47.48
C ALA A 268 -11.41 23.28 -47.42
N ARG A 269 -10.55 23.99 -46.67
CA ARG A 269 -9.89 25.25 -47.08
C ARG A 269 -9.14 25.94 -45.93
N LYS A 270 -7.86 26.24 -46.24
CA LYS A 270 -6.90 27.20 -45.64
C LYS A 270 -5.96 26.70 -44.52
N PRO A 271 -4.63 26.90 -44.69
CA PRO A 271 -3.65 26.82 -43.60
C PRO A 271 -3.38 28.21 -43.00
N PRO A 272 -3.08 28.35 -41.68
CA PRO A 272 -2.50 29.56 -41.13
C PRO A 272 -1.02 29.40 -40.74
N PRO A 273 -0.33 30.52 -40.42
CA PRO A 273 1.11 30.68 -40.64
C PRO A 273 2.01 30.49 -39.40
N ARG A 274 3.32 30.60 -39.71
CA ARG A 274 4.57 30.52 -38.95
C ARG A 274 4.62 31.03 -37.48
N ARG A 275 5.32 30.20 -36.69
CA ARG A 275 6.36 30.44 -35.65
C ARG A 275 6.11 31.51 -34.57
N ILE A 276 5.98 31.02 -33.33
CA ILE A 276 6.42 31.71 -32.12
C ILE A 276 7.34 30.77 -31.34
N SER A 277 8.57 31.23 -31.10
CA SER A 277 9.59 30.56 -30.27
C SER A 277 9.27 30.74 -28.80
N MET A 278 9.15 29.64 -28.04
CA MET A 278 8.94 29.69 -26.59
C MET A 278 10.16 29.19 -25.83
N HIS A 279 10.64 30.06 -24.96
CA HIS A 279 11.82 29.95 -24.12
C HIS A 279 11.53 28.99 -22.94
N ARG A 280 12.36 27.95 -22.80
CA ARG A 280 12.32 26.98 -21.70
C ARG A 280 12.59 27.64 -20.34
N ARG A 281 11.71 27.39 -19.37
CA ARG A 281 12.09 27.35 -17.95
C ARG A 281 11.21 26.34 -17.21
N ASP A 282 11.72 25.12 -17.11
CA ASP A 282 11.20 24.05 -16.26
C ASP A 282 11.55 24.29 -14.79
N ARG A 283 10.57 24.18 -13.90
CA ARG A 283 10.74 23.57 -12.57
C ARG A 283 9.41 23.42 -11.86
N ARG A 284 9.11 22.18 -11.48
CA ARG A 284 8.66 21.72 -10.15
C ARG A 284 7.95 20.38 -10.32
N LEU A 285 8.51 19.34 -9.70
CA LEU A 285 7.76 18.27 -9.04
C LEU A 285 8.73 17.42 -8.20
N ASN A 286 8.71 17.71 -6.90
CA ASN A 286 8.84 16.81 -5.74
C ASN A 286 9.00 17.78 -4.57
N GLU A 287 8.02 17.88 -3.67
CA GLU A 287 8.02 18.89 -2.59
C GLU A 287 8.26 18.28 -1.20
N GLU A 288 8.22 16.95 -1.03
CA GLU A 288 8.36 16.33 0.30
C GLU A 288 9.68 15.57 0.50
N ASP A 289 10.14 14.74 -0.46
CA ASP A 289 11.51 14.16 -0.40
C ASP A 289 12.60 15.21 -0.67
N VAL A 290 12.23 16.27 -1.40
CA VAL A 290 13.08 17.43 -1.68
C VAL A 290 13.20 18.33 -0.45
N PHE A 291 12.32 18.26 0.55
CA PHE A 291 12.44 19.14 1.72
C PHE A 291 13.60 18.73 2.63
N GLN A 292 13.80 17.42 2.86
CA GLN A 292 14.94 16.91 3.61
C GLN A 292 16.24 16.95 2.81
N GLU A 293 16.20 16.67 1.50
CA GLU A 293 17.38 16.83 0.63
C GLU A 293 17.74 18.33 0.48
N ASN A 294 16.76 19.23 0.41
CA ASN A 294 16.98 20.67 0.35
C ASN A 294 17.60 21.23 1.62
N GLU A 295 17.18 20.81 2.82
CA GLU A 295 17.84 21.26 4.06
C GLU A 295 19.34 20.91 4.06
N SER A 296 19.70 19.69 3.63
CA SER A 296 21.10 19.28 3.53
C SER A 296 21.88 20.05 2.44
N THR A 297 21.23 20.34 1.30
CA THR A 297 21.86 21.16 0.25
C THR A 297 21.93 22.64 0.60
N ASP A 298 20.99 23.19 1.38
CA ASP A 298 21.02 24.59 1.81
C ASP A 298 22.14 24.83 2.83
N GLU A 299 22.40 23.87 3.74
CA GLU A 299 23.60 23.90 4.58
C GLU A 299 24.89 23.85 3.75
N SER A 300 24.94 22.98 2.73
CA SER A 300 26.08 22.87 1.81
C SER A 300 26.28 24.14 0.97
N ILE A 301 25.20 24.79 0.54
CA ILE A 301 25.24 26.06 -0.21
C ILE A 301 25.68 27.21 0.70
N GLN A 302 25.24 27.23 1.97
CA GLN A 302 25.69 28.23 2.93
C GLN A 302 27.18 28.09 3.26
N THR A 303 27.69 26.87 3.39
CA THR A 303 29.12 26.64 3.61
C THR A 303 29.96 27.09 2.41
N LEU A 304 29.54 26.76 1.18
CA LEU A 304 30.18 27.24 -0.05
C LEU A 304 30.14 28.77 -0.21
N LYS A 305 29.03 29.42 0.14
CA LYS A 305 28.95 30.90 0.13
C LYS A 305 29.93 31.53 1.13
N ARG A 306 30.08 30.94 2.32
CA ARG A 306 31.06 31.41 3.32
C ARG A 306 32.49 31.23 2.82
N GLN A 307 32.81 30.12 2.15
CA GLN A 307 34.12 29.88 1.55
C GLN A 307 34.42 30.87 0.43
N ASN A 308 33.50 31.10 -0.50
CA ASN A 308 33.68 32.08 -1.57
C ASN A 308 33.88 33.51 -1.03
N LYS A 309 33.18 33.87 0.05
CA LYS A 309 33.38 35.16 0.71
C LYS A 309 34.79 35.29 1.30
N ARG A 310 35.28 34.26 1.98
CA ARG A 310 36.66 34.22 2.52
C ARG A 310 37.71 34.33 1.42
N MET A 311 37.57 33.55 0.33
CA MET A 311 38.49 33.64 -0.80
C MET A 311 38.48 35.03 -1.45
N GLY A 312 37.32 35.68 -1.53
CA GLY A 312 37.21 37.06 -2.03
C GLY A 312 37.92 38.08 -1.15
N GLU A 313 37.90 37.90 0.18
CA GLU A 313 38.62 38.75 1.13
C GLU A 313 40.14 38.52 1.05
N GLU A 314 40.59 37.28 0.91
CA GLU A 314 42.01 36.94 0.70
C GLU A 314 42.56 37.52 -0.60
N LEU A 315 41.82 37.40 -1.71
CA LEU A 315 42.22 38.01 -2.99
C LEU A 315 42.34 39.52 -2.91
N LYS A 316 41.44 40.19 -2.17
CA LYS A 316 41.56 41.64 -1.92
C LYS A 316 42.80 41.98 -1.11
N LYS A 317 43.13 41.18 -0.10
CA LYS A 317 44.33 41.38 0.71
C LYS A 317 45.61 41.22 -0.11
N LEU A 318 45.71 40.15 -0.90
CA LEU A 318 46.83 39.91 -1.81
C LEU A 318 46.97 41.03 -2.84
N ARG A 319 45.86 41.57 -3.34
CA ARG A 319 45.88 42.72 -4.27
C ARG A 319 46.44 43.98 -3.61
N MET A 320 46.03 44.29 -2.38
CA MET A 320 46.58 45.43 -1.62
C MET A 320 48.08 45.24 -1.31
N GLU A 321 48.51 44.01 -1.00
CA GLU A 321 49.93 43.69 -0.81
C GLU A 321 50.73 43.88 -2.11
N LEU A 322 50.19 43.45 -3.26
CA LEU A 322 50.80 43.65 -4.57
C LEU A 322 50.93 45.13 -4.93
N ASP A 323 49.88 45.92 -4.70
CA ASP A 323 49.89 47.37 -4.96
C ASP A 323 50.88 48.09 -4.03
N ASN A 324 51.00 47.67 -2.76
CA ASN A 324 52.01 48.20 -1.84
C ASN A 324 53.45 47.84 -2.27
N MET A 325 53.68 46.62 -2.77
CA MET A 325 54.98 46.23 -3.32
C MET A 325 55.33 47.04 -4.57
N ASN A 326 54.38 47.27 -5.48
CA ASN A 326 54.61 48.10 -6.66
C ASN A 326 54.88 49.58 -6.33
N ASN A 327 54.35 50.10 -5.22
CA ASN A 327 54.60 51.48 -4.80
C ASN A 327 55.92 51.64 -4.00
N THR A 328 56.56 50.54 -3.60
CA THR A 328 57.82 50.56 -2.83
C THR A 328 59.05 50.16 -3.65
N ALA A 329 58.85 49.68 -4.88
CA ALA A 329 59.90 49.38 -5.87
C ALA A 329 60.19 50.60 -6.77
#